data_AF-A0A370HL92-F1
#
_entry.id   AF-A0A370HL92-F1
#
_cell.length_a   1.000
_cell.length_b   1.000
_cell.length_c   1.000
_cell.angle_alpha   90.00
_cell.angle_beta   90.00
_cell.angle_gamma   90.00
#
_symmetry.space_group_name_H-M   'P 1'
#
loop_
_entity.id
_entity.type
_entity.pdbx_description
1 polymer ?
#
loop_
_entity_poly.entity_id
_entity_poly.type
_entity_poly.pdbx_seq_one_letter_code
_entity_poly.pdbx_strand_id
1 'polypeptide(L)'
;MKALKSIGLGLLASALALGGAVAQEKTVKIATEGAYAPWNFTGAGGKLEGFEIDLANDLCARMKVKCEIVAQDWDGIIPALNAKKYDAIMAG
;
A
#
# COMPACT_ATOMS: atom_id res chain seq x y z
N MET A 1 -9.27 -16.77 -64.97
CA MET A 1 -9.39 -17.47 -63.67
C MET A 1 -8.38 -16.88 -62.69
N LYS A 2 -8.89 -16.50 -61.51
CA LYS A 2 -8.16 -16.28 -60.24
C LYS A 2 -6.96 -15.32 -60.23
N ALA A 3 -7.23 -14.07 -59.87
CA ALA A 3 -6.38 -13.33 -58.92
C ALA A 3 -7.14 -12.13 -58.32
N LEU A 4 -8.34 -12.39 -57.80
CA LEU A 4 -9.02 -11.48 -56.87
C LEU A 4 -8.51 -11.86 -55.47
N LYS A 5 -7.33 -11.35 -55.07
CA LYS A 5 -6.75 -11.67 -53.73
C LYS A 5 -5.72 -10.64 -53.29
N SER A 6 -6.16 -9.40 -53.10
CA SER A 6 -5.34 -8.38 -52.40
C SER A 6 -6.21 -7.21 -51.91
N ILE A 7 -7.39 -7.53 -51.37
CA ILE A 7 -8.15 -6.61 -50.51
C ILE A 7 -8.01 -7.16 -49.09
N GLY A 8 -7.42 -6.37 -48.20
CA GLY A 8 -7.43 -6.68 -46.76
C GLY A 8 -6.06 -6.62 -46.10
N LEU A 9 -5.40 -5.44 -46.13
CA LEU A 9 -4.32 -5.14 -45.18
C LEU A 9 -4.47 -3.71 -44.64
N GLY A 10 -5.70 -3.31 -44.39
CA GLY A 10 -6.03 -2.08 -43.66
C GLY A 10 -6.95 -2.45 -42.51
N LEU A 11 -6.64 -1.91 -41.32
CA LEU A 11 -7.40 -2.02 -40.07
C LEU A 11 -7.35 -3.37 -39.34
N LEU A 12 -6.23 -3.66 -38.66
CA LEU A 12 -6.25 -4.62 -37.54
C LEU A 12 -5.30 -4.27 -36.38
N ALA A 13 -4.84 -3.02 -36.27
CA ALA A 13 -3.86 -2.62 -35.26
C ALA A 13 -4.42 -1.78 -34.08
N SER A 14 -5.74 -1.57 -33.97
CA SER A 14 -6.29 -0.60 -32.99
C SER A 14 -6.99 -1.20 -31.77
N ALA A 15 -6.94 -2.52 -31.54
CA ALA A 15 -7.77 -3.16 -30.50
C ALA A 15 -7.11 -3.41 -29.13
N LEU A 16 -5.84 -3.02 -28.89
CA LEU A 16 -5.14 -3.33 -27.62
C LEU A 16 -5.11 -2.19 -26.58
N ALA A 17 -5.85 -1.10 -26.78
CA ALA A 17 -5.88 0.01 -25.82
C ALA A 17 -6.99 -0.07 -24.74
N LEU A 18 -7.59 -1.25 -24.53
CA LEU A 18 -8.41 -1.50 -23.33
C LEU A 18 -7.50 -2.03 -22.21
N GLY A 19 -6.49 -1.25 -21.83
CA GLY A 19 -5.81 -1.42 -20.57
C GLY A 19 -6.84 -1.15 -19.48
N GLY A 20 -7.43 -2.21 -18.91
CA GLY A 20 -8.26 -2.09 -17.73
C GLY A 20 -7.50 -1.27 -16.71
N ALA A 21 -8.13 -0.22 -16.17
CA ALA A 21 -7.57 0.54 -15.07
C ALA A 21 -7.35 -0.44 -13.92
N VAL A 22 -6.11 -0.93 -13.78
CA VAL A 22 -5.71 -1.68 -12.61
C VAL A 22 -5.77 -0.65 -11.48
N ALA A 23 -6.80 -0.73 -10.65
CA ALA A 23 -6.90 0.13 -9.49
C ALA A 23 -5.61 -0.09 -8.69
N GLN A 24 -4.74 0.92 -8.64
CA GLN A 24 -3.58 0.86 -7.77
C GLN A 24 -4.12 0.76 -6.35
N GLU A 25 -3.93 -0.40 -5.74
CA GLU A 25 -4.29 -0.64 -4.35
C GLU A 25 -3.46 0.32 -3.50
N LYS A 26 -4.13 1.32 -2.93
CA LYS A 26 -3.47 2.36 -2.15
C LYS A 26 -2.87 1.71 -0.90
N THR A 27 -1.57 1.90 -0.69
CA THR A 27 -0.89 1.55 0.57
C THR A 27 -0.87 2.76 1.49
N VAL A 28 -1.20 2.55 2.76
CA VAL A 28 -1.03 3.50 3.84
C VAL A 28 0.08 2.98 4.75
N LYS A 29 1.12 3.78 4.92
CA LYS A 29 2.23 3.46 5.81
C LYS A 29 2.05 4.17 7.15
N ILE A 30 2.03 3.40 8.23
CA ILE A 30 1.79 3.88 9.60
C ILE A 30 3.04 3.63 10.43
N ALA A 31 3.55 4.69 11.07
CA ALA A 31 4.67 4.56 12.01
C ALA A 31 4.17 4.36 13.44
N THR A 32 4.87 3.51 14.18
CA THR A 32 4.72 3.31 15.62
C THR A 32 6.09 3.14 16.27
N GLU A 33 6.20 3.22 17.60
CA GLU A 33 7.48 3.10 18.29
C GLU A 33 7.93 1.63 18.42
N GLY A 34 7.02 0.75 18.82
CA GLY A 34 7.30 -0.66 19.08
C GLY A 34 7.97 -0.93 20.43
N ALA A 35 7.87 0.00 21.39
CA ALA A 35 8.49 -0.11 22.72
C ALA A 35 7.54 0.17 23.90
N TYR A 36 6.23 0.31 23.65
CA TYR A 36 5.25 0.73 24.65
C TYR A 36 4.07 -0.25 24.78
N ALA A 37 4.30 -1.35 25.51
CA ALA A 37 3.24 -2.32 25.81
C ALA A 37 2.18 -1.75 26.76
N PRO A 38 0.89 -2.12 26.61
CA PRO A 38 0.33 -3.07 25.63
C PRO A 38 -0.11 -2.43 24.31
N TRP A 39 0.28 -1.18 24.04
CA TRP A 39 -0.23 -0.35 22.95
C TRP A 39 0.46 -0.67 21.62
N ASN A 40 1.77 -0.54 21.59
CA ASN A 40 2.62 -0.91 20.46
C ASN A 40 3.95 -1.45 20.99
N PHE A 41 4.29 -2.69 20.67
CA PHE A 41 5.52 -3.31 21.17
C PHE A 41 6.06 -4.34 20.18
N THR A 42 7.37 -4.60 20.25
CA THR A 42 7.99 -5.67 19.47
C THR A 42 7.86 -6.99 20.24
N GLY A 43 7.01 -7.88 19.73
CA GLY A 43 6.76 -9.21 20.28
C GLY A 43 7.79 -10.25 19.85
N ALA A 44 7.44 -11.52 20.08
CA ALA A 44 8.33 -12.64 19.77
C ALA A 44 8.59 -12.73 18.27
N GLY A 45 9.85 -12.93 17.88
CA GLY A 45 10.24 -13.00 16.48
C GLY A 45 10.27 -11.65 15.76
N GLY A 46 10.27 -10.53 16.50
CA GLY A 46 10.52 -9.19 15.93
C GLY A 46 9.32 -8.55 15.24
N LYS A 47 8.11 -9.04 15.50
CA LYS A 47 6.87 -8.49 14.94
C LYS A 47 6.33 -7.39 15.84
N LEU A 48 5.72 -6.37 15.22
CA LEU A 48 4.96 -5.37 15.97
C LEU A 48 3.62 -5.97 16.39
N GLU A 49 3.29 -5.79 17.66
CA GLU A 49 2.10 -6.28 18.35
C GLU A 49 1.52 -5.18 19.25
N GLY A 50 0.29 -5.36 19.72
CA GLY A 50 -0.39 -4.45 20.64
C GLY A 50 -1.68 -3.88 20.09
N PHE A 51 -2.41 -3.19 20.96
CA PHE A 51 -3.74 -2.64 20.65
C PHE A 51 -3.75 -1.73 19.42
N GLU A 52 -2.74 -0.87 19.28
CA GLU A 52 -2.64 0.06 18.15
C GLU A 52 -2.34 -0.65 16.83
N ILE A 53 -1.64 -1.79 16.87
CA ILE A 53 -1.39 -2.63 15.69
C ILE A 53 -2.70 -3.26 15.20
N ASP A 54 -3.49 -3.80 16.14
CA ASP A 54 -4.80 -4.38 15.84
C ASP A 54 -5.77 -3.31 15.29
N LEU A 55 -5.78 -2.13 15.92
CA LEU A 55 -6.59 -0.99 15.49
C LEU A 55 -6.20 -0.51 14.09
N ALA A 56 -4.90 -0.34 13.80
CA ALA A 56 -4.42 0.07 12.49
C ALA A 56 -4.85 -0.93 11.40
N ASN A 57 -4.73 -2.22 11.66
CA ASN A 57 -5.15 -3.28 10.73
C ASN A 57 -6.67 -3.26 10.48
N ASP A 58 -7.49 -3.10 11.53
CA ASP A 58 -8.95 -3.00 11.40
C ASP A 58 -9.37 -1.75 10.59
N LEU A 59 -8.74 -0.60 10.84
CA LEU A 59 -8.98 0.64 10.08
C LEU A 59 -8.62 0.46 8.60
N CYS A 60 -7.46 -0.10 8.29
CA CYS A 60 -7.04 -0.38 6.92
C CYS A 60 -7.99 -1.36 6.20
N ALA A 61 -8.45 -2.40 6.89
CA ALA A 61 -9.41 -3.35 6.35
C ALA A 61 -10.75 -2.66 5.99
N ARG A 62 -11.28 -1.80 6.87
CA ARG A 62 -12.50 -1.01 6.60
C ARG A 62 -12.34 -0.04 5.44
N MET A 63 -11.17 0.57 5.33
CA MET A 63 -10.82 1.49 4.25
C MET A 63 -10.55 0.77 2.92
N LYS A 64 -10.39 -0.55 2.92
CA LYS A 64 -10.00 -1.37 1.76
C LYS A 64 -8.66 -0.90 1.15
N VAL A 65 -7.67 -0.67 2.01
CA VAL A 65 -6.31 -0.26 1.64
C VAL A 65 -5.29 -1.24 2.21
N LYS A 66 -4.10 -1.29 1.60
CA LYS A 66 -2.95 -2.01 2.16
C LYS A 66 -2.37 -1.24 3.34
N CYS A 67 -2.05 -1.94 4.42
CA CYS A 67 -1.40 -1.36 5.60
C CYS A 67 0.06 -1.82 5.63
N GLU A 68 0.99 -0.88 5.77
CA GLU A 68 2.39 -1.14 6.11
C GLU A 68 2.68 -0.46 7.46
N ILE A 69 2.82 -1.24 8.52
CA ILE A 69 3.14 -0.72 9.85
C ILE A 69 4.64 -0.86 10.08
N VAL A 70 5.32 0.23 10.44
CA VAL A 70 6.77 0.27 10.64
C VAL A 70 7.15 0.82 12.00
N ALA A 71 8.25 0.31 12.55
CA ALA A 71 8.87 0.85 13.76
C ALA A 71 9.68 2.12 13.44
N GLN A 72 9.60 3.11 14.32
CA GLN A 72 10.33 4.38 14.23
C GLN A 72 10.64 4.91 15.63
N ASP A 73 11.91 5.26 15.88
CA ASP A 73 12.33 5.89 17.14
C ASP A 73 11.50 7.13 17.43
N TRP A 74 11.05 7.25 18.69
CA TRP A 74 10.16 8.32 19.17
C TRP A 74 10.70 9.72 18.88
N ASP A 75 11.98 9.96 19.17
CA ASP A 75 12.64 11.26 18.95
C ASP A 75 12.57 11.71 17.47
N GLY A 76 12.53 10.76 16.55
CA GLY A 76 12.51 11.01 15.10
C GLY A 76 11.12 10.99 14.47
N ILE A 77 10.07 10.64 15.22
CA ILE A 77 8.78 10.25 14.63
C ILE A 77 8.03 11.43 13.97
N ILE A 78 8.14 12.65 14.49
CA ILE A 78 7.52 13.82 13.85
C ILE A 78 8.35 14.32 12.65
N PRO A 79 9.68 14.50 12.76
CA PRO A 79 10.51 14.88 11.61
C PRO A 79 10.36 13.91 10.43
N ALA A 80 10.29 12.60 10.68
CA ALA A 80 10.14 11.60 9.63
C ALA A 80 8.75 11.61 8.98
N LEU A 81 7.69 11.94 9.73
CA LEU A 81 6.36 12.21 9.16
C LEU A 81 6.40 13.40 8.20
N ASN A 82 6.99 14.52 8.64
CA ASN A 82 7.10 15.73 7.84
C ASN A 82 7.95 15.50 6.57
N ALA A 83 8.96 14.64 6.66
CA ALA A 83 9.75 14.15 5.54
C ALA A 83 9.04 13.11 4.67
N LYS A 84 7.76 12.81 4.96
CA LYS A 84 6.89 11.88 4.23
C LYS A 84 7.43 10.44 4.16
N LYS A 85 8.13 9.99 5.20
CA LYS A 85 8.59 8.59 5.29
C LYS A 85 7.45 7.60 5.56
N TYR A 86 6.31 8.11 6.02
CA TYR A 86 5.04 7.40 6.26
C TYR A 86 3.90 8.42 6.26
N ASP A 87 2.67 7.92 6.23
CA ASP A 87 1.46 8.72 6.04
C ASP A 87 0.78 9.12 7.35
N ALA A 88 0.97 8.33 8.41
CA ALA A 88 0.38 8.55 9.71
C ALA A 88 1.28 8.03 10.84
N ILE A 89 1.04 8.55 12.05
CA ILE A 89 1.62 8.05 13.30
C ILE A 89 0.49 7.46 14.13
N MET A 90 0.72 6.28 14.70
CA MET A 90 -0.12 5.66 15.74
C MET A 90 0.81 5.14 16.83
N ALA A 91 1.11 6.02 17.78
CA ALA A 91 1.99 5.75 18.91
C ALA A 91 1.63 6.70 20.06
N GLY A 92 0.96 6.19 21.09
CA GLY A 92 0.64 6.92 22.32
C GLY A 92 -0.51 6.33 23.12
#